data_AF-A0A0D2LYS6-F1
#
_entry.id   AF-A0A0D2LYS6-F1
#
_cell.length_a   1.000
_cell.length_b   1.000
_cell.length_c   1.000
_cell.angle_alpha   90.00
_cell.angle_beta   90.00
_cell.angle_gamma   90.00
#
_symmetry.space_group_name_H-M   'P 1'
#
loop_
_entity.id
_entity.type
_entity.pdbx_description
1 polymer ?
#
loop_
_entity_poly.entity_id
_entity_poly.type
_entity_poly.pdbx_seq_one_letter_code
_entity_poly.pdbx_strand_id
1 'polypeptide(L)'
;MAAPPAPVPVQCFGRKKSAVAVAYARPGKGLVKLNAFSAAQRDDGSAAHYAANSHCSAFRGYGRPSWQSFHLQQQQQQQQQQQPQRWPVGAAAAAGAAAPLRRIPLELVQPEALRYKAFEPLLLLGKSRWGFLDIRLRVKGGGHVSQIYAIRQAISKAVVAYYQKNVDEQTKGQVKDVLLQYDRTLLVADPRRAEPKKFGGRGARARFQKSYR
;
A
#
# COMPACT_ATOMS: atom_id res chain seq x y z
N MET A 1 16.04 32.97 23.57
CA MET A 1 16.02 31.48 23.57
C MET A 1 15.09 31.04 22.47
N ALA A 2 15.59 30.38 21.42
CA ALA A 2 14.76 29.89 20.34
C ALA A 2 13.84 28.79 20.87
N ALA A 3 12.54 28.84 20.56
CA ALA A 3 11.60 27.79 20.91
C ALA A 3 12.08 26.44 20.31
N PRO A 4 11.92 25.32 21.02
CA PRO A 4 12.28 24.02 20.48
C PRO A 4 11.48 23.78 19.19
N PRO A 5 12.11 23.25 18.13
CA PRO A 5 11.44 23.01 16.86
C PRO A 5 10.27 22.05 17.05
N ALA A 6 9.15 22.34 16.38
CA ALA A 6 7.97 21.49 16.47
C ALA A 6 8.29 20.04 16.03
N PRO A 7 7.76 19.03 16.74
CA PRO A 7 8.05 17.63 16.43
C PRO A 7 7.65 17.27 15.00
N VAL A 8 8.62 16.79 14.22
CA VAL A 8 8.40 16.50 12.80
C VAL A 8 7.78 15.12 12.59
N PRO A 9 6.81 14.98 11.68
CA PRO A 9 6.18 13.70 11.40
C PRO A 9 7.09 12.73 10.63
N VAL A 10 7.00 11.49 11.09
CA VAL A 10 7.52 10.23 10.57
C VAL A 10 6.85 9.67 9.32
N GLN A 11 7.52 9.41 8.20
CA GLN A 11 7.04 8.41 7.23
C GLN A 11 8.08 7.32 7.01
N CYS A 12 7.67 6.07 7.14
CA CYS A 12 8.52 4.91 6.91
C CYS A 12 7.73 3.76 6.29
N PHE A 13 8.45 2.71 5.88
CA PHE A 13 7.81 1.56 5.26
C PHE A 13 8.47 0.23 5.65
N GLY A 14 7.62 -0.81 5.75
CA GLY A 14 8.00 -2.21 5.86
C GLY A 14 7.72 -2.95 4.56
N ARG A 15 8.50 -4.00 4.26
CA ARG A 15 8.31 -4.81 3.05
C ARG A 15 8.49 -6.29 3.36
N LYS A 16 7.56 -7.12 2.87
CA LYS A 16 7.70 -8.58 2.88
C LYS A 16 7.14 -9.16 1.60
N LYS A 17 7.98 -9.86 0.83
CA LYS A 17 7.63 -10.33 -0.52
C LYS A 17 7.10 -9.14 -1.36
N SER A 18 5.87 -9.22 -1.84
CA SER A 18 5.17 -8.15 -2.58
C SER A 18 4.36 -7.19 -1.68
N ALA A 19 4.22 -7.48 -0.38
CA ALA A 19 3.48 -6.62 0.54
C ALA A 19 4.32 -5.42 0.96
N VAL A 20 3.72 -4.23 0.89
CA VAL A 20 4.30 -2.97 1.37
C VAL A 20 3.36 -2.33 2.37
N ALA A 21 3.88 -2.03 3.55
CA ALA A 21 3.17 -1.30 4.60
C ALA A 21 3.83 0.06 4.80
N VAL A 22 3.08 1.13 4.66
CA VAL A 22 3.53 2.50 4.89
C VAL A 22 2.96 2.97 6.23
N ALA A 23 3.84 3.41 7.13
CA ALA A 23 3.48 3.95 8.43
C ALA A 23 3.74 5.46 8.47
N TYR A 24 2.73 6.19 8.91
CA TYR A 24 2.82 7.61 9.23
C TYR A 24 2.77 7.77 10.73
N ALA A 25 3.88 8.20 11.34
CA ALA A 25 3.98 8.45 12.77
C ALA A 25 3.92 9.95 13.04
N ARG A 26 3.01 10.36 13.92
CA ARG A 26 2.85 11.74 14.37
C ARG A 26 2.89 11.78 15.90
N PRO A 27 3.34 12.89 16.50
CA PRO A 27 3.15 13.10 17.94
C PRO A 27 1.64 13.06 18.24
N GLY A 28 1.25 12.38 19.32
CA GLY A 28 -0.15 12.13 19.65
C GLY A 28 -0.34 11.36 20.96
N LYS A 29 -1.46 10.65 21.07
CA LYS A 29 -1.94 9.98 22.30
C LYS A 29 -1.64 8.47 22.33
N GLY A 30 -0.87 7.95 21.39
CA GLY A 30 -0.53 6.53 21.35
C GLY A 30 -1.55 5.70 20.56
N LEU A 31 -2.17 6.26 19.52
CA LEU A 31 -3.17 5.55 18.73
C LEU A 31 -2.54 4.84 17.54
N VAL A 32 -2.60 3.51 17.53
CA VAL A 32 -2.18 2.70 16.36
C VAL A 32 -3.39 2.28 15.56
N LYS A 33 -3.53 2.85 14.37
CA LYS A 33 -4.66 2.62 13.47
C LYS A 33 -4.17 2.05 12.15
N LEU A 34 -4.80 0.98 11.73
CA LEU A 34 -4.53 0.30 10.49
C LEU A 34 -5.66 0.60 9.50
N ASN A 35 -5.31 1.22 8.39
CA ASN A 35 -6.17 1.26 7.23
C ASN A 35 -5.91 -0.04 6.47
N ALA A 36 -6.62 -1.13 6.78
CA ALA A 36 -6.61 -2.29 5.89
C ALA A 36 -7.91 -3.11 5.93
N PHE A 37 -8.05 -3.91 4.87
CA PHE A 37 -9.12 -4.84 4.53
C PHE A 37 -10.39 -4.21 3.94
N SER A 38 -10.38 -3.90 2.65
CA SER A 38 -11.43 -4.48 1.81
C SER A 38 -10.99 -5.93 1.59
N ALA A 39 -11.61 -7.01 2.09
CA ALA A 39 -12.98 -7.21 2.58
C ALA A 39 -14.07 -6.59 1.69
N ALA A 40 -13.77 -6.37 0.41
CA ALA A 40 -14.47 -7.14 -0.60
C ALA A 40 -13.50 -8.32 -0.84
N GLN A 41 -13.69 -9.52 -0.29
CA GLN A 41 -14.77 -10.42 -0.68
C GLN A 41 -15.03 -10.29 -2.19
N ARG A 42 -14.00 -10.59 -2.98
CA ARG A 42 -14.21 -11.58 -4.04
C ARG A 42 -14.12 -12.94 -3.38
N ASP A 43 -15.17 -13.28 -2.64
CA ASP A 43 -15.54 -14.67 -2.40
C ASP A 43 -16.17 -15.18 -3.71
N ASP A 44 -15.47 -15.04 -4.84
CA ASP A 44 -15.83 -15.71 -6.08
C ASP A 44 -15.12 -17.05 -6.02
N GLY A 45 -15.72 -17.97 -5.25
CA GLY A 45 -15.58 -19.39 -5.48
C GLY A 45 -16.05 -19.72 -6.89
N SER A 46 -15.24 -19.41 -7.90
CA SER A 46 -15.40 -19.94 -9.24
C SER A 46 -14.03 -19.98 -9.89
N ALA A 47 -13.52 -21.20 -10.00
CA ALA A 47 -12.67 -21.58 -11.10
C ALA A 47 -13.36 -21.15 -12.41
N ALA A 48 -13.00 -19.98 -12.93
CA ALA A 48 -13.31 -19.60 -14.31
C ALA A 48 -12.00 -19.18 -14.96
N HIS A 49 -11.37 -20.18 -15.59
CA HIS A 49 -10.92 -20.12 -16.98
C HIS A 49 -10.28 -18.79 -17.41
N TYR A 50 -8.99 -18.73 -17.71
CA TYR A 50 -8.48 -19.21 -19.01
C TYR A 50 -9.52 -19.12 -20.14
N ALA A 51 -10.04 -17.92 -20.42
CA ALA A 51 -10.82 -17.63 -21.62
C ALA A 51 -10.89 -16.12 -21.89
N ALA A 52 -9.86 -15.56 -22.54
CA ALA A 52 -10.00 -14.36 -23.38
C ALA A 52 -8.73 -14.20 -24.23
N ASN A 53 -8.44 -15.20 -25.05
CA ASN A 53 -7.52 -15.05 -26.17
C ASN A 53 -8.18 -15.70 -27.39
N SER A 54 -9.28 -15.07 -27.84
CA SER A 54 -9.95 -15.38 -29.11
C SER A 54 -10.95 -14.26 -29.40
N HIS A 55 -10.56 -13.26 -30.18
CA HIS A 55 -11.47 -12.66 -31.15
C HIS A 55 -10.63 -12.06 -32.28
N CYS A 56 -10.44 -12.91 -33.28
CA CYS A 56 -10.18 -12.51 -34.63
C CYS A 56 -11.48 -11.93 -35.23
N SER A 57 -11.30 -10.99 -36.15
CA SER A 57 -12.23 -10.62 -37.23
C SER A 57 -13.64 -10.12 -36.89
N ALA A 58 -13.81 -8.79 -36.93
CA ALA A 58 -15.00 -8.16 -37.49
C ALA A 58 -14.65 -6.77 -38.07
N PHE A 59 -14.07 -6.77 -39.27
CA PHE A 59 -13.93 -5.58 -40.10
C PHE A 59 -15.34 -5.26 -40.65
N ARG A 60 -16.12 -4.43 -39.96
CA ARG A 60 -17.31 -3.81 -40.54
C ARG A 60 -16.90 -2.51 -41.20
N GLY A 61 -17.26 -2.39 -42.48
CA GLY A 61 -16.93 -1.26 -43.34
C GLY A 61 -17.39 0.07 -42.77
N TYR A 62 -16.47 1.03 -42.73
CA TYR A 62 -16.77 2.43 -42.55
C TYR A 62 -16.94 3.06 -43.92
N GLY A 63 -18.16 3.55 -44.20
CA GLY A 63 -18.39 4.49 -45.29
C GLY A 63 -17.54 5.75 -45.08
N ARG A 64 -16.87 6.20 -46.14
CA ARG A 64 -16.07 7.43 -46.14
C ARG A 64 -16.96 8.65 -45.86
N PRO A 65 -16.69 9.45 -44.82
CA PRO A 65 -17.32 10.76 -44.66
C PRO A 65 -16.88 11.69 -45.79
N SER A 66 -17.81 12.48 -46.34
CA SER A 66 -17.49 13.46 -47.38
C SER A 66 -16.68 14.63 -46.81
N TRP A 67 -15.83 15.23 -47.66
CA TRP A 67 -14.98 16.38 -47.31
C TRP A 67 -15.75 17.59 -46.74
N GLN A 68 -17.06 17.66 -46.96
CA GLN A 68 -17.93 18.72 -46.44
C GLN A 68 -18.18 18.58 -44.92
N SER A 69 -18.19 17.36 -44.37
CA SER A 69 -18.40 17.14 -42.93
C SER A 69 -17.14 17.43 -42.09
N PHE A 70 -15.94 17.34 -42.69
CA PHE A 70 -14.69 17.62 -41.99
C PHE A 70 -14.43 19.12 -41.80
N HIS A 71 -14.86 19.95 -42.76
CA HIS A 71 -14.75 21.41 -42.66
C HIS A 71 -15.75 22.02 -41.68
N LEU A 72 -16.98 21.51 -41.63
CA LEU A 72 -17.99 21.98 -40.67
C LEU A 72 -17.57 21.64 -39.22
N GLN A 73 -16.88 20.52 -39.03
CA GLN A 73 -16.41 20.09 -37.71
C GLN A 73 -15.19 20.90 -37.22
N GLN A 74 -14.31 21.35 -38.12
CA GLN A 74 -13.23 22.28 -37.74
C GLN A 74 -13.74 23.69 -37.40
N GLN A 75 -14.78 24.17 -38.10
CA GLN A 75 -15.31 25.50 -37.85
C GLN A 75 -16.04 25.59 -36.49
N GLN A 76 -16.69 24.50 -36.07
CA GLN A 76 -17.31 24.41 -34.75
C GLN A 76 -16.29 24.33 -33.61
N GLN A 77 -15.10 23.76 -33.86
CA GLN A 77 -14.06 23.62 -32.85
C GLN A 77 -13.28 24.94 -32.62
N GLN A 78 -13.20 25.82 -33.61
CA GLN A 78 -12.61 27.16 -33.46
C GLN A 78 -13.51 28.13 -32.68
N GLN A 79 -14.84 28.03 -32.79
CA GLN A 79 -15.76 28.88 -32.00
C GLN A 79 -15.71 28.60 -30.50
N GLN A 80 -15.32 27.38 -30.08
CA GLN A 80 -15.27 27.02 -28.67
C GLN A 80 -14.04 27.57 -27.92
N GLN A 81 -13.03 28.07 -28.65
CA GLN A 81 -11.81 28.65 -28.05
C GLN A 81 -11.90 30.16 -27.77
N GLN A 82 -12.99 30.82 -28.16
CA GLN A 82 -13.15 32.28 -27.98
C GLN A 82 -14.21 32.68 -26.93
N GLN A 83 -14.49 31.83 -25.94
CA GLN A 83 -15.27 32.27 -24.77
C GLN A 83 -14.33 32.63 -23.61
N PRO A 84 -14.29 33.90 -23.15
CA PRO A 84 -13.60 34.24 -21.92
C PRO A 84 -14.30 33.56 -20.74
N GLN A 85 -13.56 32.70 -20.03
CA GLN A 85 -14.04 31.95 -18.86
C GLN A 85 -14.39 32.92 -17.72
N ARG A 86 -15.65 33.33 -17.64
CA ARG A 86 -16.22 33.97 -16.45
C ARG A 86 -16.51 32.84 -15.46
N TRP A 87 -15.64 32.69 -14.45
CA TRP A 87 -15.81 31.66 -13.43
C TRP A 87 -17.15 31.87 -12.69
N PRO A 88 -18.06 30.88 -12.69
CA PRO A 88 -19.26 30.96 -11.86
C PRO A 88 -18.84 30.81 -10.40
N VAL A 89 -19.03 31.89 -9.63
CA VAL A 89 -19.03 31.84 -8.17
C VAL A 89 -20.28 31.05 -7.76
N GLY A 90 -20.10 29.84 -7.27
CA GLY A 90 -21.20 29.04 -6.69
C GLY A 90 -21.72 27.91 -7.58
N ALA A 91 -20.89 26.90 -7.80
CA ALA A 91 -21.37 25.55 -8.08
C ALA A 91 -20.51 24.58 -7.26
N ALA A 92 -21.10 24.09 -6.18
CA ALA A 92 -20.47 23.13 -5.28
C ALA A 92 -19.98 21.91 -6.09
N ALA A 93 -18.67 21.68 -6.02
CA ALA A 93 -18.02 20.50 -6.59
C ALA A 93 -18.52 19.23 -5.88
N ALA A 94 -19.57 18.61 -6.42
CA ALA A 94 -19.95 17.24 -6.10
C ALA A 94 -19.16 16.27 -6.99
N ALA A 95 -17.84 16.22 -6.80
CA ALA A 95 -16.97 15.22 -7.41
C ALA A 95 -16.17 14.52 -6.31
N GLY A 96 -16.66 13.36 -5.89
CA GLY A 96 -15.86 12.31 -5.25
C GLY A 96 -15.29 12.63 -3.86
N ALA A 97 -16.15 12.95 -2.89
CA ALA A 97 -15.75 12.87 -1.48
C ALA A 97 -15.44 11.40 -1.14
N ALA A 98 -14.15 11.04 -1.16
CA ALA A 98 -13.65 9.74 -0.76
C ALA A 98 -14.20 9.41 0.63
N ALA A 99 -15.01 8.35 0.71
CA ALA A 99 -15.63 7.86 1.93
C ALA A 99 -14.63 7.83 3.09
N PRO A 100 -15.03 8.15 4.34
CA PRO A 100 -14.15 8.13 5.48
C PRO A 100 -13.64 6.70 5.65
N LEU A 101 -12.41 6.45 5.19
CA LEU A 101 -11.71 5.17 5.28
C LEU A 101 -11.78 4.69 6.72
N ARG A 102 -12.65 3.72 7.03
CA ARG A 102 -12.81 3.15 8.36
C ARG A 102 -11.43 2.69 8.84
N ARG A 103 -10.95 3.32 9.91
CA ARG A 103 -9.64 3.01 10.49
C ARG A 103 -9.85 1.92 11.52
N ILE A 104 -9.34 0.72 11.26
CA ILE A 104 -9.47 -0.43 12.14
C ILE A 104 -8.31 -0.38 13.16
N PRO A 105 -8.57 -0.57 14.47
CA PRO A 105 -7.49 -0.67 15.45
C PRO A 105 -6.64 -1.91 15.18
N LEU A 106 -5.35 -1.88 15.55
CA LEU A 106 -4.42 -3.00 15.31
C LEU A 106 -4.90 -4.33 15.93
N GLU A 107 -5.73 -4.27 16.96
CA GLU A 107 -6.30 -5.42 17.67
C GLU A 107 -7.18 -6.29 16.77
N LEU A 108 -7.89 -5.67 15.82
CA LEU A 108 -8.85 -6.32 14.96
C LEU A 108 -8.24 -6.79 13.63
N VAL A 109 -6.91 -6.92 13.55
CA VAL A 109 -6.25 -7.49 12.37
C VAL A 109 -6.64 -8.95 12.21
N GLN A 110 -7.01 -9.33 10.99
CA GLN A 110 -7.22 -10.73 10.61
C GLN A 110 -5.98 -11.28 9.88
N PRO A 111 -5.63 -12.57 10.02
CA PRO A 111 -6.24 -13.60 10.88
C PRO A 111 -5.83 -13.48 12.36
N GLU A 112 -6.70 -13.98 13.25
CA GLU A 112 -6.53 -13.89 14.70
C GLU A 112 -5.22 -14.53 15.21
N ALA A 113 -4.86 -15.69 14.68
CA ALA A 113 -3.63 -16.41 15.07
C ALA A 113 -2.34 -15.57 14.90
N LEU A 114 -2.35 -14.59 13.98
CA LEU A 114 -1.17 -13.77 13.68
C LEU A 114 -1.24 -12.37 14.31
N ARG A 115 -2.28 -12.06 15.10
CA ARG A 115 -2.40 -10.76 15.79
C ARG A 115 -1.20 -10.45 16.66
N TYR A 116 -0.75 -11.42 17.45
CA TYR A 116 0.42 -11.25 18.32
C TYR A 116 1.68 -10.85 17.54
N LYS A 117 1.86 -11.34 16.31
CA LYS A 117 3.00 -10.95 15.45
C LYS A 117 2.99 -9.47 15.06
N ALA A 118 1.82 -8.85 14.95
CA ALA A 118 1.71 -7.41 14.69
C ALA A 118 2.02 -6.58 15.95
N PHE A 119 1.70 -7.11 17.15
CA PHE A 119 1.90 -6.44 18.43
C PHE A 119 3.30 -6.56 19.02
N GLU A 120 4.08 -7.56 18.62
CA GLU A 120 5.45 -7.78 19.11
C GLU A 120 6.28 -6.51 19.29
N PRO A 121 6.44 -5.61 18.30
CA PRO A 121 7.27 -4.42 18.48
C PRO A 121 6.72 -3.43 19.52
N LEU A 122 5.40 -3.40 19.73
CA LEU A 122 4.77 -2.54 20.74
C LEU A 122 4.91 -3.13 22.14
N LEU A 123 4.83 -4.47 22.25
CA LEU A 123 5.01 -5.19 23.51
C LEU A 123 6.47 -5.15 23.97
N LEU A 124 7.43 -5.34 23.06
CA LEU A 124 8.87 -5.31 23.37
C LEU A 124 9.34 -3.95 23.86
N LEU A 125 8.83 -2.86 23.29
CA LEU A 125 9.24 -1.50 23.65
C LEU A 125 8.48 -0.97 24.87
N GLY A 126 7.30 -1.51 25.16
CA GLY A 126 6.41 -1.02 26.21
C GLY A 126 5.78 0.34 25.89
N LYS A 127 4.66 0.65 26.56
CA LYS A 127 3.91 1.92 26.34
C LYS A 127 4.76 3.18 26.60
N SER A 128 5.80 3.09 27.43
CA SER A 128 6.69 4.21 27.73
C SER A 128 7.39 4.77 26.48
N ARG A 129 7.72 3.93 25.49
CA ARG A 129 8.53 4.34 24.33
C ARG A 129 7.70 4.74 23.10
N TRP A 130 6.43 4.37 23.04
CA TRP A 130 5.59 4.66 21.86
C TRP A 130 4.27 5.35 22.20
N GLY A 131 3.92 5.50 23.49
CA GLY A 131 2.64 6.07 23.92
C GLY A 131 2.40 7.52 23.51
N PHE A 132 3.45 8.26 23.13
CA PHE A 132 3.36 9.62 22.58
C PHE A 132 3.20 9.64 21.04
N LEU A 133 3.13 8.48 20.38
CA LEU A 133 3.07 8.37 18.91
C LEU A 133 1.71 7.85 18.43
N ASP A 134 1.08 8.63 17.57
CA ASP A 134 -0.04 8.18 16.75
C ASP A 134 0.50 7.60 15.44
N ILE A 135 0.27 6.30 15.22
CA ILE A 135 0.77 5.56 14.07
C ILE A 135 -0.41 5.19 13.16
N ARG A 136 -0.38 5.68 11.92
CA ARG A 136 -1.36 5.36 10.88
C ARG A 136 -0.73 4.50 9.80
N LEU A 137 -1.22 3.28 9.65
CA LEU A 137 -0.67 2.28 8.73
C LEU A 137 -1.56 2.15 7.49
N ARG A 138 -0.94 2.02 6.31
CA ARG A 138 -1.59 1.65 5.05
C ARG A 138 -0.85 0.49 4.42
N VAL A 139 -1.55 -0.57 4.07
CA VAL A 139 -0.92 -1.78 3.52
C VAL A 139 -1.48 -2.10 2.15
N LYS A 140 -0.60 -2.48 1.21
CA LYS A 140 -0.97 -2.89 -0.16
C LYS A 140 -0.15 -4.10 -0.60
N GLY A 141 -0.79 -4.96 -1.40
CA GLY A 141 -0.16 -6.14 -2.03
C GLY A 141 0.07 -7.32 -1.08
N GLY A 142 0.57 -8.42 -1.63
CA GLY A 142 0.80 -9.68 -0.92
C GLY A 142 -0.47 -10.34 -0.37
N GLY A 143 -0.29 -11.37 0.46
CA GLY A 143 -1.36 -12.01 1.23
C GLY A 143 -1.29 -11.68 2.73
N HIS A 144 -2.25 -12.18 3.51
CA HIS A 144 -2.41 -11.85 4.93
C HIS A 144 -1.12 -11.98 5.75
N VAL A 145 -0.43 -13.11 5.62
CA VAL A 145 0.82 -13.36 6.35
C VAL A 145 1.89 -12.31 5.99
N SER A 146 2.16 -12.10 4.70
CA SER A 146 3.17 -11.12 4.27
C SER A 146 2.82 -9.69 4.69
N GLN A 147 1.54 -9.33 4.71
CA GLN A 147 1.08 -8.02 5.16
C GLN A 147 1.39 -7.81 6.64
N ILE A 148 1.11 -8.81 7.50
CA ILE A 148 1.40 -8.73 8.94
C ILE A 148 2.90 -8.53 9.20
N TYR A 149 3.76 -9.28 8.53
CA TYR A 149 5.21 -9.07 8.66
C TYR A 149 5.66 -7.69 8.16
N ALA A 150 5.02 -7.15 7.11
CA ALA A 150 5.31 -5.79 6.65
C ALA A 150 4.83 -4.73 7.67
N ILE A 151 3.67 -4.91 8.28
CA ILE A 151 3.13 -4.04 9.34
C ILE A 151 4.07 -4.01 10.54
N ARG A 152 4.44 -5.20 11.03
CA ARG A 152 5.39 -5.40 12.12
C ARG A 152 6.67 -4.60 11.89
N GLN A 153 7.26 -4.74 10.70
CA GLN A 153 8.47 -4.03 10.32
C GLN A 153 8.28 -2.50 10.21
N ALA A 154 7.13 -2.07 9.67
CA ALA A 154 6.83 -0.65 9.53
C ALA A 154 6.68 0.05 10.88
N ILE A 155 6.05 -0.60 11.87
CA ILE A 155 5.92 -0.07 13.24
C ILE A 155 7.29 0.10 13.89
N SER A 156 8.14 -0.94 13.85
CA SER A 156 9.50 -0.87 14.43
C SER A 156 10.33 0.27 13.83
N LYS A 157 10.32 0.40 12.49
CA LYS A 157 11.02 1.49 11.81
C LYS A 157 10.43 2.85 12.14
N ALA A 158 9.12 2.97 12.33
CA ALA A 158 8.47 4.23 12.65
C ALA A 158 8.97 4.79 13.98
N VAL A 159 9.07 3.93 14.99
CA VAL A 159 9.55 4.33 16.31
C VAL A 159 11.02 4.75 16.22
N VAL A 160 11.90 3.91 15.66
CA VAL A 160 13.33 4.22 15.54
C VAL A 160 13.56 5.52 14.73
N ALA A 161 12.85 5.70 13.63
CA ALA A 161 12.97 6.90 12.80
C ALA A 161 12.45 8.16 13.49
N TYR A 162 11.47 8.04 14.39
CA TYR A 162 10.98 9.17 15.18
C TYR A 162 12.02 9.61 16.21
N TYR A 163 12.57 8.65 16.97
CA TYR A 163 13.65 8.92 17.93
C TYR A 163 14.87 9.56 17.28
N GLN A 164 15.24 9.09 16.07
CA GLN A 164 16.34 9.66 15.29
C GLN A 164 16.17 11.15 14.97
N LYS A 165 14.93 11.63 14.78
CA LYS A 165 14.69 13.03 14.38
C LYS A 165 14.34 13.95 15.55
N ASN A 166 13.64 13.45 16.56
CA ASN A 166 12.92 14.29 17.52
C ASN A 166 13.41 14.19 18.97
N VAL A 167 14.18 13.17 19.34
CA VAL A 167 14.56 12.95 20.75
C VAL A 167 16.08 12.95 20.90
N ASP A 168 16.74 11.81 20.74
CA ASP A 168 18.16 11.65 21.00
C ASP A 168 18.71 10.35 20.40
N GLU A 169 20.00 10.34 20.08
CA GLU A 169 20.67 9.19 19.44
C GLU A 169 20.94 8.04 20.44
N GLN A 170 21.11 8.35 21.74
CA GLN A 170 21.35 7.34 22.77
C GLN A 170 20.12 6.44 22.99
N THR A 171 18.94 7.03 23.22
CA THR A 171 17.68 6.29 23.39
C THR A 171 17.31 5.54 22.13
N LYS A 172 17.58 6.11 20.94
CA LYS A 172 17.44 5.40 19.66
C LYS A 172 18.31 4.15 19.60
N GLY A 173 19.57 4.22 20.04
CA GLY A 173 20.47 3.08 20.15
C GLY A 173 19.87 1.97 21.01
N GLN A 174 19.43 2.31 22.22
CA GLN A 174 18.78 1.38 23.15
C GLN A 174 17.51 0.73 22.55
N VAL A 175 16.67 1.51 21.85
CA VAL A 175 15.46 1.00 21.17
C VAL A 175 15.85 0.04 20.05
N LYS A 176 16.85 0.40 19.26
CA LYS A 176 17.34 -0.41 18.14
C LYS A 176 17.93 -1.73 18.64
N ASP A 177 18.72 -1.69 19.70
CA ASP A 177 19.38 -2.87 20.26
C ASP A 177 18.37 -3.86 20.84
N VAL A 178 17.35 -3.38 21.57
CA VAL A 178 16.25 -4.22 22.06
C VAL A 178 15.51 -4.91 20.90
N LEU A 179 15.25 -4.19 19.81
CA LEU A 179 14.58 -4.76 18.64
C LEU A 179 15.46 -5.78 17.91
N LEU A 180 16.76 -5.49 17.74
CA LEU A 180 17.70 -6.37 17.06
C LEU A 180 18.02 -7.64 17.85
N GLN A 181 18.09 -7.52 19.18
CA GLN A 181 18.29 -8.66 20.09
C GLN A 181 17.16 -9.67 19.98
N TYR A 182 15.91 -9.19 19.84
CA TYR A 182 14.77 -10.07 19.63
C TYR A 182 14.74 -10.66 18.22
N ASP A 183 14.68 -9.80 17.19
CA ASP A 183 14.58 -10.24 15.80
C ASP A 183 15.10 -9.18 14.83
N ARG A 184 16.12 -9.54 14.04
CA ARG A 184 16.71 -8.70 12.99
C ARG A 184 15.69 -8.24 11.95
N THR A 185 14.67 -9.05 11.67
CA THR A 185 13.66 -8.78 10.63
C THR A 185 12.67 -7.67 11.01
N LEU A 186 12.65 -7.23 12.27
CA LEU A 186 11.88 -6.06 12.71
C LEU A 186 12.38 -4.77 12.07
N LEU A 187 13.69 -4.66 11.83
CA LEU A 187 14.29 -3.48 11.21
C LEU A 187 14.71 -3.76 9.77
N VAL A 188 15.36 -4.89 9.51
CA VAL A 188 15.89 -5.22 8.17
C VAL A 188 14.87 -6.03 7.39
N ALA A 189 14.66 -5.68 6.11
CA ALA A 189 13.70 -6.40 5.27
C ALA A 189 14.28 -7.75 4.82
N ASP A 190 13.43 -8.77 4.75
CA ASP A 190 13.82 -10.08 4.21
C ASP A 190 14.08 -9.97 2.69
N PRO A 191 15.31 -10.28 2.22
CA PRO A 191 15.68 -10.12 0.81
C PRO A 191 15.04 -11.17 -0.10
N ARG A 192 14.49 -12.26 0.44
CA ARG A 192 13.98 -13.39 -0.35
C ARG A 192 12.89 -12.97 -1.35
N ARG A 193 12.99 -13.50 -2.58
CA ARG A 193 12.06 -13.29 -3.71
C ARG A 193 11.76 -14.61 -4.43
N ALA A 194 10.63 -14.66 -5.13
CA ALA A 194 10.24 -15.84 -5.88
C ALA A 194 11.15 -15.98 -7.11
N GLU A 195 11.80 -17.13 -7.24
CA GLU A 195 12.57 -17.46 -8.44
C GLU A 195 11.62 -17.57 -9.65
N PRO A 196 12.00 -17.05 -10.83
CA PRO A 196 11.20 -17.20 -12.04
C PRO A 196 10.99 -18.67 -12.44
N LYS A 197 9.86 -18.96 -13.09
CA LYS A 197 9.58 -20.29 -13.65
C LYS A 197 10.48 -20.58 -14.86
N LYS A 198 11.02 -21.79 -14.93
CA LYS A 198 11.79 -22.30 -16.08
C LYS A 198 10.90 -23.22 -16.94
N PHE A 199 11.21 -23.37 -18.22
CA PHE A 199 10.47 -24.28 -19.12
C PHE A 199 10.64 -25.75 -18.69
N GLY A 200 9.82 -26.67 -19.23
CA GLY A 200 9.96 -28.11 -18.93
C GLY A 200 9.58 -28.51 -17.51
N GLY A 201 8.69 -27.74 -16.87
CA GLY A 201 8.25 -28.00 -15.50
C GLY A 201 7.15 -27.07 -15.02
N ARG A 202 6.57 -27.38 -13.85
CA ARG A 202 5.51 -26.56 -13.25
C ARG A 202 6.06 -25.33 -12.50
N GLY A 203 7.29 -25.41 -11.96
CA GLY A 203 7.89 -24.37 -11.13
C GLY A 203 9.32 -24.01 -11.51
N ALA A 204 10.00 -23.24 -10.67
CA ALA A 204 11.38 -22.79 -10.91
C ALA A 204 12.39 -23.95 -11.01
N ARG A 205 12.19 -25.01 -10.22
CA ARG A 205 13.10 -26.18 -10.14
C ARG A 205 12.43 -27.52 -10.47
N ALA A 206 11.12 -27.64 -10.26
CA ALA A 206 10.36 -28.85 -10.54
C ALA A 206 10.27 -29.13 -12.04
N ARG A 207 10.62 -30.34 -12.49
CA ARG A 207 10.51 -30.80 -13.88
C ARG A 207 9.28 -31.69 -14.08
N PHE A 208 8.79 -31.79 -15.31
CA PHE A 208 7.76 -32.79 -15.63
C PHE A 208 8.34 -34.21 -15.55
N GLN A 209 7.49 -35.17 -15.19
CA GLN A 209 7.86 -36.58 -15.15
C GLN A 209 8.15 -37.07 -16.58
N LYS A 210 9.22 -37.85 -16.75
CA LYS A 210 9.58 -38.48 -18.03
C LYS A 210 8.95 -39.87 -18.14
N SER A 211 8.48 -40.23 -19.33
CA SER A 211 8.14 -41.60 -19.72
C SER A 211 9.16 -42.09 -20.75
N TYR A 212 9.77 -43.25 -20.52
CA TYR A 212 10.88 -43.79 -21.31
C TYR A 212 10.47 -44.88 -22.32
N ARG A 213 9.17 -44.96 -22.64
CA ARG A 213 8.69 -45.92 -23.64
C ARG A 213 9.16 -45.54 -25.04
#